data_AF-A0A0F9I7M5-F1
#
_entry.id   AF-A0A0F9I7M5-F1
#
_cell.length_a   1.000
_cell.length_b   1.000
_cell.length_c   1.000
_cell.angle_alpha   90.00
_cell.angle_beta   90.00
_cell.angle_gamma   90.00
#
_symmetry.space_group_name_H-M   'P 1'
#
loop_
_entity.id
_entity.type
_entity.pdbx_description
1 polymer ?
#
loop_
_entity_poly.entity_id
_entity_poly.type
_entity_poly.pdbx_seq_one_letter_code
_entity_poly.pdbx_strand_id
1 'polypeptide(L)'
;MVTTQYNPFIPEVHANPYPMYVRLRAEDPVQWSELMETWVLTRYDDIVAVLTDSRFSADRRKAQNRFAQQAQKIEEEFGAFGRTQTMLSSDPPLHTRLRKLVSKAFTPRMVEGLLPRIQEIVDERLDAVQEAGRMDIIQDLAYPLPVIVIAEMLGIPPQDRDQFKLWSDEIVLTLNGPLTSPDMLERARKSAHELTEYFRGVIEERRKEPGNDLISGLIAAEEQGQILSEDEMLTTAMLLLVAGNETTTNLIGNGMLALL
;
A
#
# COMPACT_ATOMS: atom_id res chain seq x y z
N MET A 1 33.66 -14.50 16.47
CA MET A 1 32.20 -14.66 16.69
C MET A 1 31.53 -14.44 15.35
N VAL A 2 30.58 -15.28 14.94
CA VAL A 2 29.84 -15.09 13.68
C VAL A 2 28.80 -14.01 13.92
N THR A 3 29.01 -12.82 13.37
CA THR A 3 28.05 -11.71 13.43
C THR A 3 26.76 -12.13 12.73
N THR A 4 25.63 -11.97 13.41
CA THR A 4 24.29 -12.21 12.84
C THR A 4 24.08 -11.25 11.67
N GLN A 5 23.94 -11.75 10.45
CA GLN A 5 23.61 -10.90 9.30
C GLN A 5 22.11 -10.86 9.05
N TYR A 6 21.58 -9.67 8.86
CA TYR A 6 20.21 -9.46 8.42
C TYR A 6 19.97 -10.06 7.02
N ASN A 7 19.07 -11.03 6.93
CA ASN A 7 18.59 -11.59 5.66
C ASN A 7 17.08 -11.86 5.74
N PRO A 8 16.23 -10.98 5.19
CA PRO A 8 14.78 -11.12 5.25
C PRO A 8 14.21 -12.11 4.22
N PHE A 9 15.04 -12.65 3.31
CA PHE A 9 14.59 -13.55 2.24
C PHE A 9 14.63 -15.03 2.65
N ILE A 10 15.08 -15.33 3.87
CA ILE A 10 15.04 -16.68 4.43
C ILE A 10 13.58 -16.97 4.88
N PRO A 11 12.94 -18.06 4.41
CA PRO A 11 11.54 -18.34 4.72
C PRO A 11 11.22 -18.39 6.23
N GLU A 12 12.11 -18.96 7.03
CA GLU A 12 11.95 -19.05 8.48
C GLU A 12 12.04 -17.67 9.15
N VAL A 13 12.88 -16.79 8.62
CA VAL A 13 13.00 -15.40 9.09
C VAL A 13 11.76 -14.61 8.68
N HIS A 14 11.26 -14.82 7.46
CA HIS A 14 10.02 -14.18 7.00
C HIS A 14 8.82 -14.60 7.85
N ALA A 15 8.70 -15.89 8.18
CA ALA A 15 7.62 -16.43 9.00
C ALA A 15 7.68 -15.95 10.47
N ASN A 16 8.89 -15.79 11.02
CA ASN A 16 9.08 -15.27 12.37
C ASN A 16 10.37 -14.44 12.47
N PRO A 17 10.31 -13.13 12.21
CA PRO A 17 11.50 -12.29 12.17
C PRO A 17 11.97 -11.84 13.55
N TYR A 18 11.13 -12.01 14.59
CA TYR A 18 11.40 -11.46 15.93
C TYR A 18 12.68 -11.99 16.60
N PRO A 19 13.01 -13.31 16.55
CA PRO A 19 14.26 -13.82 17.10
C PRO A 19 15.50 -13.18 16.46
N MET A 20 15.48 -12.97 15.14
CA MET A 20 16.56 -12.28 14.42
C MET A 20 16.65 -10.82 14.87
N TYR A 21 15.52 -10.11 14.95
CA TYR A 21 15.50 -8.72 15.42
C TYR A 21 15.98 -8.56 16.86
N VAL A 22 15.65 -9.50 17.76
CA VAL A 22 16.16 -9.52 19.14
C VAL A 22 17.68 -9.63 19.15
N ARG A 23 18.23 -10.53 18.34
CA ARG A 23 19.68 -10.74 18.26
C ARG A 23 20.39 -9.53 17.66
N LEU A 24 19.88 -8.95 16.57
CA LEU A 24 20.43 -7.73 15.95
C LEU A 24 20.41 -6.55 16.93
N ARG A 25 19.31 -6.31 17.64
CA ARG A 25 19.23 -5.22 18.64
C ARG A 25 20.28 -5.33 19.75
N ALA A 26 20.63 -6.57 20.14
CA ALA A 26 21.57 -6.86 21.21
C ALA A 26 23.03 -6.81 20.74
N GLU A 27 23.33 -7.35 19.55
CA GLU A 27 24.69 -7.55 19.06
C GLU A 27 25.17 -6.44 18.11
N ASP A 28 24.32 -6.01 17.17
CA ASP A 28 24.66 -5.10 16.07
C ASP A 28 23.42 -4.33 15.59
N PRO A 29 22.95 -3.32 16.36
CA PRO A 29 21.64 -2.70 16.17
C PRO A 29 21.53 -1.79 14.93
N VAL A 30 22.68 -1.34 14.42
CA VAL A 30 22.86 -0.49 13.24
C VAL A 30 23.85 -1.22 12.33
N GLN A 31 23.34 -2.16 11.55
CA GLN A 31 24.17 -3.08 10.78
C GLN A 31 24.23 -2.68 9.31
N TRP A 32 25.42 -2.64 8.71
CA TRP A 32 25.55 -2.61 7.26
C TRP A 32 25.21 -3.99 6.67
N SER A 33 24.18 -4.05 5.81
CA SER A 33 23.84 -5.26 5.08
C SER A 33 24.49 -5.24 3.70
N GLU A 34 25.52 -6.06 3.50
CA GLU A 34 26.13 -6.26 2.16
C GLU A 34 25.13 -6.87 1.17
N LEU A 35 24.18 -7.65 1.68
CA LEU A 35 23.11 -8.23 0.87
C LEU A 35 22.23 -7.13 0.28
N MET A 36 21.81 -6.14 1.08
CA MET A 36 20.90 -5.09 0.63
C MET A 36 21.59 -3.79 0.23
N GLU A 37 22.90 -3.68 0.45
CA GLU A 37 23.71 -2.47 0.28
C GLU A 37 23.10 -1.27 1.03
N THR A 38 22.61 -1.51 2.25
CA THR A 38 21.96 -0.50 3.09
C THR A 38 22.22 -0.72 4.57
N TRP A 39 22.02 0.33 5.35
CA TRP A 39 22.00 0.27 6.81
C TRP A 39 20.66 -0.29 7.31
N VAL A 40 20.74 -1.28 8.21
CA VAL A 40 19.61 -1.92 8.86
C VAL A 40 19.55 -1.44 10.30
N LEU A 41 18.44 -0.79 10.65
CA LEU A 41 18.18 -0.26 11.99
C LEU A 41 17.15 -1.15 12.68
N THR A 42 17.43 -1.58 13.90
CA THR A 42 16.55 -2.55 14.61
C THR A 42 16.03 -2.07 15.95
N ARG A 43 16.56 -0.96 16.49
CA ARG A 43 16.09 -0.34 17.73
C ARG A 43 15.03 0.73 17.42
N TYR A 44 14.06 0.84 18.32
CA TYR A 44 12.97 1.80 18.22
C TYR A 44 13.48 3.24 18.08
N ASP A 45 14.37 3.67 18.98
CA ASP A 45 14.88 5.04 19.01
C ASP A 45 15.63 5.42 17.73
N ASP A 46 16.44 4.51 17.18
CA ASP A 46 17.17 4.73 15.92
C ASP A 46 16.21 4.91 14.73
N ILE A 47 15.16 4.08 14.67
CA ILE A 47 14.14 4.16 13.61
C ILE A 47 13.34 5.46 13.74
N VAL A 48 12.90 5.83 14.94
CA VAL A 48 12.16 7.08 15.16
C VAL A 48 13.02 8.30 14.83
N ALA A 49 14.30 8.28 15.18
CA ALA A 49 15.25 9.34 14.83
C ALA A 49 15.35 9.52 13.30
N VAL A 50 15.42 8.42 12.53
CA VAL A 50 15.44 8.48 11.06
C VAL A 50 14.12 8.97 10.48
N LEU A 51 12.98 8.47 10.98
CA LEU A 51 11.65 8.83 10.48
C LEU A 51 11.29 10.30 10.69
N THR A 52 11.94 10.99 11.63
CA THR A 52 11.66 12.39 11.99
C THR A 52 12.72 13.38 11.51
N ASP A 53 13.83 12.90 10.95
CA ASP A 53 14.95 13.71 10.52
C ASP A 53 14.95 13.94 9.00
N SER A 54 14.83 15.20 8.60
CA SER A 54 14.76 15.61 7.18
C SER A 54 16.03 15.35 6.36
N ARG A 55 17.12 14.91 6.98
CA ARG A 55 18.32 14.43 6.27
C ARG A 55 18.09 13.10 5.59
N PHE A 56 17.11 12.32 6.04
CA PHE A 56 16.70 11.06 5.42
C PHE A 56 15.51 11.30 4.50
N SER A 57 15.65 10.87 3.25
CA SER A 57 14.68 11.10 2.20
C SER A 57 13.79 9.88 2.00
N ALA A 58 12.50 10.11 1.76
CA ALA A 58 11.56 9.08 1.30
C ALA A 58 11.65 8.83 -0.21
N ASP A 59 12.32 9.73 -0.95
CA ASP A 59 12.52 9.60 -2.39
C ASP A 59 13.56 8.51 -2.70
N ARG A 60 13.05 7.31 -3.01
CA ARG A 60 13.86 6.12 -3.30
C ARG A 60 14.80 6.31 -4.50
N ARG A 61 14.51 7.26 -5.40
CA ARG A 61 15.36 7.56 -6.57
C ARG A 61 16.68 8.21 -6.17
N LYS A 62 16.78 8.75 -4.95
CA LYS A 62 18.03 9.26 -4.37
C LYS A 62 18.91 8.16 -3.80
N ALA A 63 18.36 6.96 -3.58
CA ALA A 63 19.12 5.84 -3.05
C ALA A 63 20.01 5.23 -4.15
N GLN A 64 21.24 4.89 -3.79
CA GLN A 64 22.25 4.39 -4.73
C GLN A 64 22.41 2.87 -4.70
N ASN A 65 21.72 2.17 -3.79
CA ASN A 65 21.80 0.71 -3.70
C ASN A 65 21.08 0.01 -4.86
N ARG A 66 21.54 -1.20 -5.21
CA ARG A 66 20.98 -1.98 -6.32
C ARG A 66 19.48 -2.26 -6.21
N PHE A 67 18.96 -2.46 -4.99
CA PHE A 67 17.54 -2.76 -4.78
C PHE A 67 16.66 -1.58 -5.13
N ALA A 68 17.04 -0.39 -4.69
CA ALA A 68 16.32 0.84 -5.02
C ALA A 68 16.37 1.13 -6.52
N GLN A 69 17.53 0.96 -7.17
CA GLN A 69 17.65 1.16 -8.62
C GLN A 69 16.83 0.14 -9.42
N GLN A 70 16.80 -1.12 -8.98
CA GLN A 70 15.99 -2.15 -9.63
C GLN A 70 14.49 -1.91 -9.44
N ALA A 71 14.08 -1.54 -8.23
CA ALA A 71 12.69 -1.17 -7.93
C ALA A 71 12.25 0.02 -8.78
N GLN A 72 13.09 1.05 -8.90
CA GLN A 72 12.79 2.21 -9.74
C GLN A 72 12.57 1.81 -11.21
N LYS A 73 13.44 0.96 -11.78
CA LYS A 73 13.27 0.50 -13.17
C LYS A 73 11.96 -0.25 -13.37
N ILE A 74 11.60 -1.10 -12.41
CA ILE A 74 10.32 -1.84 -12.42
C ILE A 74 9.14 -0.86 -12.33
N GLU A 75 9.20 0.10 -11.41
CA GLU A 75 8.16 1.12 -11.26
C GLU A 75 7.97 1.93 -12.57
N GLU A 76 9.06 2.31 -13.24
CA GLU A 76 9.02 3.05 -14.52
C GLU A 76 8.31 2.29 -15.67
N GLU A 77 8.22 0.95 -15.58
CA GLU A 77 7.47 0.10 -16.50
C GLU A 77 5.94 0.16 -16.28
N PHE A 78 5.49 0.62 -15.11
CA PHE A 78 4.06 0.80 -14.79
C PHE A 78 3.47 2.10 -15.35
N GLY A 79 4.17 2.75 -16.29
CA GLY A 79 3.66 3.94 -16.98
C GLY A 79 3.54 5.14 -16.04
N ALA A 80 2.43 5.88 -16.14
CA ALA A 80 2.18 7.05 -15.28
C ALA A 80 2.22 6.67 -13.79
N PHE A 81 1.77 5.46 -13.44
CA PHE A 81 1.70 5.02 -12.05
C PHE A 81 3.06 5.01 -11.35
N GLY A 82 4.10 4.46 -11.99
CA GLY A 82 5.42 4.39 -11.36
C GLY A 82 6.38 5.51 -11.76
N ARG A 83 6.04 6.34 -12.75
CA ARG A 83 6.84 7.52 -13.10
C ARG A 83 6.48 8.76 -12.28
N THR A 84 5.24 8.85 -11.83
CA THR A 84 4.77 10.00 -11.05
C THR A 84 4.97 9.74 -9.57
N GLN A 85 5.61 10.69 -8.90
CA GLN A 85 5.84 10.56 -7.47
C GLN A 85 4.54 10.65 -6.68
N THR A 86 4.44 9.78 -5.67
CA THR A 86 3.33 9.82 -4.72
C THR A 86 3.76 10.50 -3.43
N MET A 87 2.81 10.80 -2.55
CA MET A 87 3.14 11.25 -1.19
C MET A 87 3.95 10.22 -0.40
N LEU A 88 3.88 8.92 -0.73
CA LEU A 88 4.65 7.87 -0.06
C LEU A 88 6.15 7.96 -0.38
N SER A 89 6.50 8.40 -1.59
CA SER A 89 7.87 8.39 -2.13
C SER A 89 8.40 9.79 -2.48
N SER A 90 7.95 10.81 -1.73
CA SER A 90 8.33 12.20 -1.92
C SER A 90 8.80 12.86 -0.62
N ASP A 91 9.66 13.86 -0.74
CA ASP A 91 9.98 14.79 0.35
C ASP A 91 9.20 16.11 0.22
N PRO A 92 9.14 16.95 1.26
CA PRO A 92 8.72 18.33 1.12
C PRO A 92 9.55 19.10 0.06
N PRO A 93 8.94 20.04 -0.69
CA PRO A 93 7.57 20.53 -0.54
C PRO A 93 6.51 19.67 -1.24
N LEU A 94 6.90 18.74 -2.13
CA LEU A 94 5.97 17.93 -2.93
C LEU A 94 5.09 17.03 -2.05
N HIS A 95 5.70 16.32 -1.09
CA HIS A 95 4.98 15.51 -0.11
C HIS A 95 3.92 16.33 0.63
N THR A 96 4.32 17.49 1.16
CA THR A 96 3.41 18.36 1.93
C THR A 96 2.21 18.80 1.10
N ARG A 97 2.41 19.15 -0.17
CA ARG A 97 1.32 19.52 -1.09
C ARG A 97 0.37 18.35 -1.35
N LEU A 98 0.91 17.20 -1.78
CA LEU A 98 0.11 16.00 -2.08
C LEU A 98 -0.67 15.54 -0.85
N ARG A 99 0.01 15.39 0.30
CA ARG A 99 -0.59 14.98 1.58
C ARG A 99 -1.75 15.90 1.97
N LYS A 100 -1.59 17.22 1.84
CA LYS A 100 -2.64 18.20 2.16
C LYS A 100 -3.85 18.04 1.25
N LEU A 101 -3.66 17.93 -0.06
CA LEU A 101 -4.75 17.74 -1.02
C LEU A 101 -5.53 16.46 -0.72
N VAL A 102 -4.82 15.35 -0.54
CA VAL A 102 -5.44 14.04 -0.22
C VAL A 102 -6.19 14.08 1.11
N SER A 103 -5.63 14.74 2.13
CA SER A 103 -6.25 14.83 3.46
C SER A 103 -7.56 15.64 3.48
N LYS A 104 -7.80 16.50 2.47
CA LYS A 104 -9.10 17.20 2.34
C LYS A 104 -10.24 16.27 1.94
N ALA A 105 -9.93 15.22 1.18
CA ALA A 105 -10.90 14.21 0.81
C ALA A 105 -11.00 13.13 1.91
N PHE A 106 -9.86 12.70 2.46
CA PHE A 106 -9.76 11.63 3.45
C PHE A 106 -9.94 12.13 4.90
N THR A 107 -11.10 12.70 5.21
CA THR A 107 -11.35 13.35 6.52
C THR A 107 -11.76 12.35 7.61
N PRO A 108 -11.55 12.66 8.91
CA PRO A 108 -12.05 11.81 10.01
C PRO A 108 -13.55 11.53 9.91
N ARG A 109 -14.35 12.53 9.54
CA ARG A 109 -15.80 12.39 9.34
C ARG A 109 -16.15 11.40 8.21
N MET A 110 -15.38 11.40 7.12
CA MET A 110 -15.55 10.42 6.05
C MET A 110 -15.29 9.01 6.57
N VAL A 111 -14.19 8.82 7.31
CA VAL A 111 -13.79 7.52 7.87
C VAL A 111 -14.82 7.03 8.90
N GLU A 112 -15.29 7.89 9.79
CA GLU A 112 -16.35 7.56 10.77
C GLU A 112 -17.65 7.15 10.07
N GLY A 113 -17.97 7.78 8.92
CA GLY A 113 -19.12 7.43 8.11
C GLY A 113 -19.08 6.03 7.49
N LEU A 114 -17.90 5.40 7.43
CA LEU A 114 -17.74 4.04 6.91
C LEU A 114 -18.11 2.96 7.94
N LEU A 115 -18.16 3.30 9.23
CA LEU A 115 -18.36 2.31 10.29
C LEU A 115 -19.62 1.45 10.11
N PRO A 116 -20.81 2.02 9.82
CA PRO A 116 -22.02 1.21 9.61
C PRO A 116 -21.85 0.25 8.43
N ARG A 117 -21.22 0.71 7.34
CA ARG A 117 -21.03 -0.10 6.14
C ARG A 117 -20.00 -1.21 6.33
N ILE A 118 -18.92 -0.94 7.06
CA ILE A 118 -17.93 -1.94 7.45
C ILE A 118 -18.61 -3.04 8.29
N GLN A 119 -19.47 -2.66 9.24
CA GLN A 119 -20.23 -3.62 10.04
C GLN A 119 -21.10 -4.51 9.16
N GLU A 120 -21.86 -3.94 8.22
CA GLU A 120 -22.68 -4.72 7.27
C GLU A 120 -21.84 -5.72 6.47
N ILE A 121 -20.69 -5.30 5.93
CA ILE A 121 -19.81 -6.19 5.17
C ILE A 121 -19.32 -7.35 6.05
N VAL A 122 -18.92 -7.06 7.28
CA VAL A 122 -18.46 -8.08 8.24
C VAL A 122 -19.60 -9.05 8.56
N ASP A 123 -20.80 -8.55 8.86
CA ASP A 123 -21.98 -9.37 9.15
C ASP A 123 -22.32 -10.29 7.97
N GLU A 124 -22.36 -9.73 6.74
CA GLU A 124 -22.57 -10.50 5.51
C GLU A 124 -21.53 -11.62 5.33
N ARG A 125 -20.26 -11.37 5.69
CA ARG A 125 -19.20 -12.38 5.62
C ARG A 125 -19.36 -13.47 6.68
N LEU A 126 -19.74 -13.10 7.89
CA LEU A 126 -19.92 -14.05 9.00
C LEU A 126 -21.17 -14.92 8.80
N ASP A 127 -22.27 -14.33 8.33
CA ASP A 127 -23.52 -15.04 8.02
C ASP A 127 -23.28 -16.12 6.94
N ALA A 128 -22.45 -15.84 5.94
CA ALA A 128 -22.16 -16.76 4.84
C ALA A 128 -21.47 -18.06 5.28
N VAL A 129 -20.74 -18.04 6.40
CA VAL A 129 -20.02 -19.21 6.93
C VAL A 129 -20.69 -19.82 8.16
N GLN A 130 -21.74 -19.19 8.67
CA GLN A 130 -22.39 -19.58 9.93
C GLN A 130 -22.90 -21.02 9.92
N GLU A 131 -23.60 -21.43 8.85
CA GLU A 131 -24.14 -22.80 8.72
C GLU A 131 -23.02 -23.86 8.63
N ALA A 132 -21.86 -23.51 8.09
CA ALA A 132 -20.73 -24.42 7.98
C ALA A 132 -20.04 -24.70 9.32
N GLY A 133 -20.24 -23.84 10.33
CA GLY A 133 -19.63 -23.96 11.67
C GLY A 133 -18.10 -23.86 11.67
N ARG A 134 -17.50 -23.41 10.57
CA ARG A 134 -16.05 -23.24 10.36
C ARG A 134 -15.80 -22.09 9.40
N MET A 135 -14.64 -21.45 9.55
CA MET A 135 -14.24 -20.30 8.75
C MET A 135 -12.73 -20.33 8.50
N ASP A 136 -12.33 -20.03 7.27
CA ASP A 136 -10.98 -19.57 6.96
C ASP A 136 -10.96 -18.05 7.10
N ILE A 137 -10.39 -17.54 8.20
CA ILE A 137 -10.40 -16.11 8.51
C ILE A 137 -9.79 -15.24 7.39
N ILE A 138 -8.84 -15.79 6.63
CA ILE A 138 -8.19 -15.07 5.53
C ILE A 138 -9.16 -14.98 4.37
N GLN A 139 -9.62 -16.12 3.86
CA GLN A 139 -10.46 -16.18 2.66
C GLN A 139 -11.85 -15.58 2.88
N ASP A 140 -12.44 -15.86 4.04
CA ASP A 140 -13.85 -15.55 4.30
C ASP A 140 -14.05 -14.11 4.81
N LEU A 141 -13.03 -13.45 5.37
CA LEU A 141 -13.16 -12.10 5.93
C LEU A 141 -11.99 -11.16 5.67
N ALA A 142 -10.78 -11.52 6.10
CA ALA A 142 -9.65 -10.59 6.11
C ALA A 142 -9.30 -10.08 4.71
N TYR A 143 -9.47 -10.95 3.71
CA TYR A 143 -9.18 -10.66 2.32
C TYR A 143 -10.27 -9.87 1.58
N PRO A 144 -11.56 -10.24 1.64
CA PRO A 144 -12.61 -9.48 0.95
C PRO A 144 -12.87 -8.10 1.57
N LEU A 145 -12.81 -7.96 2.90
CA LEU A 145 -13.22 -6.75 3.60
C LEU A 145 -12.51 -5.47 3.14
N PRO A 146 -11.16 -5.37 3.17
CA PRO A 146 -10.48 -4.12 2.83
C PRO A 146 -10.63 -3.74 1.36
N VAL A 147 -10.66 -4.72 0.45
CA VAL A 147 -10.94 -4.50 -0.98
C VAL A 147 -12.30 -3.86 -1.18
N ILE A 148 -13.34 -4.40 -0.54
CA ILE A 148 -14.70 -3.88 -0.67
C ILE A 148 -14.77 -2.44 -0.16
N VAL A 149 -14.19 -2.19 1.02
CA VAL A 149 -14.20 -0.87 1.66
C VAL A 149 -13.50 0.17 0.79
N ILE A 150 -12.27 -0.11 0.34
CA ILE A 150 -11.53 0.87 -0.47
C ILE A 150 -12.17 1.05 -1.86
N ALA A 151 -12.75 0.00 -2.44
CA ALA A 151 -13.47 0.10 -3.70
C ALA A 151 -14.70 1.01 -3.58
N GLU A 152 -15.51 0.82 -2.54
CA GLU A 152 -16.66 1.70 -2.25
C GLU A 152 -16.21 3.14 -1.99
N MET A 153 -15.13 3.35 -1.22
CA MET A 153 -14.58 4.68 -0.97
C MET A 153 -14.15 5.39 -2.26
N LEU A 154 -13.59 4.66 -3.23
CA LEU A 154 -13.14 5.20 -4.51
C LEU A 154 -14.29 5.33 -5.54
N GLY A 155 -15.53 4.97 -5.16
CA GLY A 155 -16.70 5.06 -6.04
C GLY A 155 -16.76 3.97 -7.10
N ILE A 156 -16.07 2.85 -6.87
CA ILE A 156 -16.02 1.70 -7.78
C ILE A 156 -17.28 0.86 -7.57
N PRO A 157 -18.00 0.49 -8.64
CA PRO A 157 -19.24 -0.23 -8.52
C PRO A 157 -19.00 -1.72 -8.14
N PRO A 158 -19.97 -2.37 -7.48
CA PRO A 158 -19.78 -3.73 -6.94
C PRO A 158 -19.33 -4.78 -7.96
N GLN A 159 -19.81 -4.71 -9.20
CA GLN A 159 -19.50 -5.66 -10.26
C GLN A 159 -18.03 -5.66 -10.69
N ASP A 160 -17.29 -4.58 -10.40
CA ASP A 160 -15.89 -4.43 -10.83
C ASP A 160 -14.90 -4.83 -9.72
N ARG A 161 -15.37 -5.09 -8.50
CA ARG A 161 -14.51 -5.32 -7.32
C ARG A 161 -13.54 -6.49 -7.48
N ASP A 162 -13.98 -7.58 -8.10
CA ASP A 162 -13.12 -8.75 -8.32
C ASP A 162 -11.98 -8.45 -9.30
N GLN A 163 -12.24 -7.63 -10.32
CA GLN A 163 -11.24 -7.18 -11.27
C GLN A 163 -10.24 -6.22 -10.61
N PHE A 164 -10.73 -5.29 -9.78
CA PHE A 164 -9.90 -4.39 -8.99
C PHE A 164 -8.97 -5.12 -8.04
N LYS A 165 -9.50 -6.15 -7.41
CA LYS A 165 -8.77 -7.03 -6.54
C LYS A 165 -7.63 -7.72 -7.29
N LEU A 166 -7.93 -8.32 -8.45
CA LEU A 166 -6.91 -8.96 -9.28
C LEU A 166 -5.79 -7.98 -9.64
N TRP A 167 -6.16 -6.76 -10.09
CA TRP A 167 -5.18 -5.73 -10.40
C TRP A 167 -4.34 -5.35 -9.17
N SER A 168 -4.97 -5.17 -7.99
CA SER A 168 -4.27 -4.88 -6.74
C SER A 168 -3.31 -6.00 -6.35
N ASP A 169 -3.75 -7.26 -6.37
CA ASP A 169 -2.94 -8.43 -6.00
C ASP A 169 -1.69 -8.53 -6.89
N GLU A 170 -1.86 -8.39 -8.20
CA GLU A 170 -0.74 -8.48 -9.14
C GLU A 170 0.26 -7.33 -8.98
N ILE A 171 -0.20 -6.11 -8.70
CA ILE A 171 0.68 -4.95 -8.45
C ILE A 171 1.43 -5.10 -7.13
N VAL A 172 0.74 -5.48 -6.04
CA VAL A 172 1.35 -5.67 -4.71
C VAL A 172 2.48 -6.68 -4.74
N LEU A 173 2.33 -7.79 -5.48
CA LEU A 173 3.36 -8.84 -5.55
C LEU A 173 4.73 -8.34 -6.04
N THR A 174 4.77 -7.21 -6.75
CA THR A 174 6.03 -6.61 -7.22
C THR A 174 6.83 -5.94 -6.09
N LEU A 175 6.19 -5.66 -4.96
CA LEU A 175 6.84 -5.11 -3.76
C LEU A 175 7.75 -6.12 -3.06
N ASN A 176 7.66 -7.42 -3.40
CA ASN A 176 8.52 -8.49 -2.89
C ASN A 176 9.97 -8.42 -3.40
N GLY A 177 10.33 -7.37 -4.16
CA GLY A 177 11.70 -7.05 -4.54
C GLY A 177 12.37 -8.17 -5.32
N PRO A 178 13.46 -8.79 -4.81
CA PRO A 178 14.23 -9.79 -5.56
C PRO A 178 13.47 -11.11 -5.80
N LEU A 179 12.32 -11.31 -5.15
CA LEU A 179 11.49 -12.51 -5.33
C LEU A 179 10.49 -12.38 -6.49
N THR A 180 10.41 -11.21 -7.13
CA THR A 180 9.52 -10.97 -8.27
C THR A 180 10.04 -11.67 -9.53
N SER A 181 9.23 -12.56 -10.11
CA SER A 181 9.57 -13.27 -11.35
C SER A 181 9.21 -12.45 -12.59
N PRO A 182 9.80 -12.71 -13.76
CA PRO A 182 9.44 -12.03 -15.01
C PRO A 182 7.95 -12.16 -15.36
N ASP A 183 7.34 -13.32 -15.14
CA ASP A 183 5.91 -13.52 -15.38
C ASP A 183 5.03 -12.72 -14.42
N MET A 184 5.45 -12.58 -13.15
CA MET A 184 4.76 -11.72 -12.17
C MET A 184 4.84 -10.26 -12.60
N LEU A 185 6.01 -9.81 -13.06
CA LEU A 185 6.22 -8.44 -13.52
C LEU A 185 5.36 -8.11 -14.74
N GLU A 186 5.28 -9.01 -15.73
CA GLU A 186 4.46 -8.77 -16.92
C GLU A 186 2.96 -8.69 -16.60
N ARG A 187 2.46 -9.56 -15.71
CA ARG A 187 1.08 -9.47 -15.22
C ARG A 187 0.81 -8.15 -14.49
N ALA A 188 1.69 -7.79 -13.57
CA ALA A 188 1.60 -6.52 -12.83
C ALA A 188 1.61 -5.30 -13.76
N ARG A 189 2.46 -5.31 -14.80
CA ARG A 189 2.54 -4.25 -15.80
C ARG A 189 1.22 -4.11 -16.57
N LYS A 190 0.64 -5.23 -17.00
CA LYS A 190 -0.67 -5.25 -17.65
C LYS A 190 -1.76 -4.72 -16.72
N SER A 191 -1.81 -5.21 -15.48
CA SER A 191 -2.77 -4.78 -14.47
C SER A 191 -2.65 -3.30 -14.10
N ALA A 192 -1.43 -2.78 -13.97
CA ALA A 192 -1.20 -1.35 -13.74
C ALA A 192 -1.72 -0.49 -14.90
N HIS A 193 -1.52 -0.95 -16.15
CA HIS A 193 -2.04 -0.26 -17.32
C HIS A 193 -3.57 -0.27 -17.36
N GLU A 194 -4.21 -1.43 -17.22
CA GLU A 194 -5.67 -1.57 -17.22
C GLU A 194 -6.32 -0.77 -16.08
N LEU A 195 -5.73 -0.82 -14.88
CA LEU A 195 -6.19 -0.04 -13.73
C LEU A 195 -6.05 1.48 -13.97
N THR A 196 -4.98 1.91 -14.65
CA THR A 196 -4.79 3.32 -15.02
C THR A 196 -5.89 3.79 -15.99
N GLU A 197 -6.17 3.01 -17.03
CA GLU A 197 -7.23 3.33 -18.00
C GLU A 197 -8.61 3.35 -17.34
N TYR A 198 -8.87 2.39 -16.45
CA TYR A 198 -10.12 2.35 -15.70
C TYR A 198 -10.30 3.60 -14.82
N PHE A 199 -9.29 3.95 -14.01
CA PHE A 199 -9.39 5.15 -13.18
C PHE A 199 -9.51 6.43 -13.99
N ARG A 200 -8.88 6.50 -15.17
CA ARG A 200 -9.08 7.64 -16.09
C ARG A 200 -10.56 7.78 -16.45
N GLY A 201 -11.22 6.68 -16.82
CA GLY A 201 -12.66 6.67 -17.10
C GLY A 201 -13.50 7.14 -15.91
N VAL A 202 -13.23 6.63 -14.70
CA VAL A 202 -13.93 7.04 -13.47
C VAL A 202 -13.73 8.53 -13.19
N ILE A 203 -12.50 9.04 -13.31
CA ILE A 203 -12.20 10.46 -13.08
C ILE A 203 -12.94 11.33 -14.09
N GLU A 204 -12.98 10.94 -15.37
CA GLU A 204 -13.72 11.67 -16.40
C GLU A 204 -15.23 11.68 -16.15
N GLU A 205 -15.79 10.57 -15.68
CA GLU A 205 -17.19 10.48 -15.28
C GLU A 205 -17.47 11.41 -14.09
N ARG A 206 -16.68 11.34 -13.03
CA ARG A 206 -16.86 12.16 -11.83
C ARG A 206 -16.60 13.65 -12.04
N ARG A 207 -15.80 14.02 -13.05
CA ARG A 207 -15.69 15.43 -13.49
C ARG A 207 -16.99 15.97 -14.09
N LYS A 208 -17.82 15.11 -14.70
CA LYS A 208 -19.12 15.48 -15.28
C LYS A 208 -20.24 15.37 -14.25
N GLU A 209 -20.23 14.29 -13.48
CA GLU A 209 -21.25 13.94 -12.50
C GLU A 209 -20.57 13.57 -11.17
N PRO A 210 -20.26 14.55 -10.31
CA PRO A 210 -19.64 14.30 -9.02
C PRO A 210 -20.52 13.44 -8.12
N GLY A 211 -19.91 12.46 -7.46
CA GLY A 211 -20.54 11.58 -6.48
C GLY A 211 -20.15 11.93 -5.04
N ASN A 212 -20.55 11.06 -4.10
CA ASN A 212 -20.15 11.12 -2.70
C ASN A 212 -19.00 10.15 -2.41
N ASP A 213 -17.98 10.15 -3.27
CA ASP A 213 -16.82 9.27 -3.19
C ASP A 213 -15.50 10.06 -3.09
N LEU A 214 -14.43 9.35 -2.79
CA LEU A 214 -13.11 9.93 -2.59
C LEU A 214 -12.58 10.57 -3.86
N ILE A 215 -12.86 10.00 -5.04
CA ILE A 215 -12.41 10.57 -6.32
C ILE A 215 -13.05 11.94 -6.54
N SER A 216 -14.35 12.07 -6.29
CA SER A 216 -15.07 13.34 -6.34
C SER A 216 -14.52 14.35 -5.34
N GLY A 217 -14.21 13.90 -4.11
CA GLY A 217 -13.56 14.71 -3.08
C GLY A 217 -12.17 15.20 -3.49
N LEU A 218 -11.37 14.35 -4.14
CA LEU A 218 -10.04 14.71 -4.64
C LEU A 218 -10.11 15.66 -5.84
N ILE A 219 -11.08 15.50 -6.74
CA ILE A 219 -11.32 16.42 -7.87
C ILE A 219 -11.65 17.82 -7.34
N ALA A 220 -12.46 17.91 -6.29
CA ALA A 220 -12.82 19.18 -5.66
C ALA A 220 -11.73 19.77 -4.75
N ALA A 221 -10.68 19.00 -4.43
CA ALA A 221 -9.64 19.43 -3.50
C ALA A 221 -8.70 20.47 -4.13
N GLU A 222 -8.66 21.65 -3.51
CA GLU A 222 -7.75 22.74 -3.86
C GLU A 222 -6.97 23.20 -2.62
N GLU A 223 -5.67 23.45 -2.73
CA GLU A 223 -4.81 24.01 -1.67
C GLU A 223 -3.98 25.16 -2.24
N GLN A 224 -4.21 26.39 -1.78
CA GLN A 224 -3.47 27.58 -2.23
C GLN A 224 -3.47 27.77 -3.76
N GLY A 225 -4.59 27.52 -4.44
CA GLY A 225 -4.67 27.58 -5.91
C GLY A 225 -4.09 26.37 -6.63
N GLN A 226 -3.60 25.36 -5.90
CA GLN A 226 -3.05 24.13 -6.46
C GLN A 226 -4.07 23.00 -6.35
N ILE A 227 -4.11 22.18 -7.40
CA ILE A 227 -4.92 20.97 -7.51
C ILE A 227 -4.00 19.78 -7.85
N LEU A 228 -4.53 18.56 -7.76
CA LEU A 228 -3.86 17.40 -8.31
C LEU A 228 -3.86 17.48 -9.84
N SER A 229 -2.71 17.23 -10.47
CA SER A 229 -2.66 16.97 -11.91
C SER A 229 -3.38 15.65 -12.22
N GLU A 230 -3.61 15.36 -13.51
CA GLU A 230 -4.21 14.08 -13.91
C GLU A 230 -3.35 12.88 -13.45
N ASP A 231 -2.04 12.94 -13.68
CA ASP A 231 -1.13 11.88 -13.25
C ASP A 231 -1.08 11.74 -11.73
N GLU A 232 -1.14 12.86 -10.98
CA GLU A 232 -1.19 12.86 -9.52
C GLU A 232 -2.51 12.29 -8.99
N MET A 233 -3.61 12.53 -9.68
CA MET A 233 -4.92 11.94 -9.35
C MET A 233 -4.91 10.43 -9.56
N LEU A 234 -4.45 9.98 -10.73
CA LEU A 234 -4.36 8.56 -11.08
C LEU A 234 -3.46 7.80 -10.10
N THR A 235 -2.24 8.32 -9.86
CA THR A 235 -1.32 7.70 -8.91
C THR A 235 -1.84 7.68 -7.49
N THR A 236 -2.55 8.73 -7.05
CA THR A 236 -3.18 8.77 -5.74
C THR A 236 -4.26 7.70 -5.61
N ALA A 237 -5.16 7.58 -6.60
CA ALA A 237 -6.21 6.57 -6.58
C ALA A 237 -5.64 5.14 -6.54
N MET A 238 -4.62 4.88 -7.37
CA MET A 238 -3.92 3.58 -7.38
C MET A 238 -3.17 3.31 -6.07
N LEU A 239 -2.46 4.30 -5.52
CA LEU A 239 -1.77 4.17 -4.23
C LEU A 239 -2.75 3.78 -3.12
N LEU A 240 -3.91 4.44 -3.06
CA LEU A 240 -4.91 4.19 -2.03
C LEU A 240 -5.51 2.77 -2.15
N LEU A 241 -5.79 2.32 -3.38
CA LEU A 241 -6.25 0.96 -3.63
C LEU A 241 -5.23 -0.09 -3.14
N VAL A 242 -3.98 0.04 -3.57
CA VAL A 242 -2.92 -0.95 -3.31
C VAL A 242 -2.50 -0.95 -1.84
N ALA A 243 -2.29 0.23 -1.24
CA ALA A 243 -1.76 0.36 0.11
C ALA A 243 -2.74 -0.10 1.21
N GLY A 244 -4.05 0.10 1.00
CA GLY A 244 -5.07 -0.20 2.00
C GLY A 244 -5.47 -1.68 2.07
N ASN A 245 -5.10 -2.48 1.07
CA ASN A 245 -5.62 -3.83 0.89
C ASN A 245 -4.82 -4.89 1.68
N GLU A 246 -3.56 -5.12 1.29
CA GLU A 246 -2.74 -6.21 1.85
C GLU A 246 -2.41 -5.97 3.34
N THR A 247 -2.11 -4.73 3.70
CA THR A 247 -1.74 -4.35 5.08
C THR A 247 -2.87 -4.63 6.07
N THR A 248 -4.11 -4.29 5.70
CA THR A 248 -5.31 -4.53 6.51
C THR A 248 -5.66 -6.02 6.57
N THR A 249 -5.53 -6.74 5.46
CA THR A 249 -5.69 -8.21 5.41
C THR A 249 -4.76 -8.89 6.42
N ASN A 250 -3.47 -8.52 6.38
CA ASN A 250 -2.45 -9.05 7.28
C ASN A 250 -2.69 -8.65 8.74
N LEU A 251 -3.19 -7.43 9.00
CA LEU A 251 -3.55 -7.00 10.35
C LEU A 251 -4.65 -7.88 10.95
N ILE A 252 -5.73 -8.12 10.20
CA ILE A 252 -6.84 -8.96 10.67
C ILE A 252 -6.36 -10.39 10.91
N GLY A 253 -5.65 -10.98 9.94
CA GLY A 253 -5.13 -12.34 10.04
C GLY A 253 -4.19 -12.54 11.23
N ASN A 254 -3.16 -11.68 11.34
CA ASN A 254 -2.18 -11.76 12.44
C ASN A 254 -2.82 -11.42 13.80
N GLY A 255 -3.75 -10.46 13.83
CA GLY A 255 -4.49 -10.10 15.04
C GLY A 255 -5.33 -11.26 15.56
N MET A 256 -6.05 -11.94 14.68
CA MET A 256 -6.83 -13.14 15.04
C MET A 256 -5.93 -14.29 15.49
N LEU A 257 -4.81 -14.53 14.80
CA LEU A 257 -3.83 -15.54 15.21
C LEU A 257 -3.25 -15.26 16.60
N ALA A 258 -3.04 -14.00 16.96
CA ALA A 258 -2.54 -13.63 18.28
C ALA A 258 -3.57 -13.78 19.42
N LEU A 259 -4.87 -13.83 19.09
CA LEU A 259 -5.97 -13.94 20.06
C LEU A 259 -6.42 -15.39 20.31
N LEU A 260 -6.15 -16.31 19.38
CA LEU A 260 -6.47 -17.74 19.46
C LEU A 260 -5.38 -18.53 20.18
#